data_AF-A0A0L0GDF3-F1
#
_entry.id   AF-A0A0L0GDF3-F1
#
_cell.length_a   1.000
_cell.length_b   1.000
_cell.length_c   1.000
_cell.angle_alpha   90.00
_cell.angle_beta   90.00
_cell.angle_gamma   90.00
#
_symmetry.space_group_name_H-M   'P 1'
#
loop_
_entity.id
_entity.type
_entity.pdbx_description
1 polymer ?
#
loop_
_entity_poly.entity_id
_entity_poly.type
_entity_poly.pdbx_seq_one_letter_code
_entity_poly.pdbx_strand_id
1 'polypeptide(L)'
;MGENKDLDTDDAEHTTWLFQQALARAEQFNIKGVTYRLTKGVVKNIIPAVASTNSTIAACCANETFKLATRCNPHMNNYAFINLIDGVYALPFEYEKDEDCIVCSKKPVTVKCASSSVTLQALIERILQQLNIKEISGMRASGNTLYMERPEPLRIATLPNLDKSLGELKLSSGIEVSITASELTHAVVVTVEYE
;
A
#
# COMPACT_ATOMS: atom_id res chain seq x y z
N MET A 1 18.12 -9.88 -25.90
CA MET A 1 18.44 -9.85 -24.45
C MET A 1 18.77 -11.27 -24.04
N GLY A 2 19.91 -11.51 -23.39
CA GLY A 2 20.29 -12.86 -22.94
C GLY A 2 19.30 -13.38 -21.90
N GLU A 3 19.17 -14.70 -21.78
CA GLU A 3 18.33 -15.33 -20.76
C GLU A 3 18.77 -14.83 -19.37
N ASN A 4 17.82 -14.29 -18.60
CA ASN A 4 17.98 -13.90 -17.18
C ASN A 4 18.59 -12.52 -16.83
N LYS A 5 18.43 -11.49 -17.68
CA LYS A 5 18.59 -10.08 -17.23
C LYS A 5 17.25 -9.47 -16.88
N ASP A 6 17.10 -9.01 -15.65
CA ASP A 6 15.98 -8.16 -15.24
C ASP A 6 15.96 -6.88 -16.07
N LEU A 7 14.75 -6.39 -16.35
CA LEU A 7 14.55 -5.13 -17.05
C LEU A 7 14.99 -3.96 -16.17
N ASP A 8 16.20 -3.46 -16.41
CA ASP A 8 16.62 -2.16 -15.91
C ASP A 8 15.95 -1.02 -16.72
N THR A 9 15.19 -0.17 -16.03
CA THR A 9 14.46 0.96 -16.63
C THR A 9 15.25 2.28 -16.60
N ASP A 10 16.42 2.27 -15.95
CA ASP A 10 17.42 3.32 -16.02
C ASP A 10 18.44 3.11 -17.14
N ASP A 11 18.58 1.87 -17.62
CA ASP A 11 19.39 1.52 -18.77
C ASP A 11 18.78 2.04 -20.08
N ALA A 12 19.58 2.78 -20.86
CA ALA A 12 19.17 3.39 -22.11
C ALA A 12 18.92 2.36 -23.23
N GLU A 13 19.67 1.26 -23.27
CA GLU A 13 19.50 0.18 -24.25
C GLU A 13 18.20 -0.57 -23.99
N HIS A 14 17.92 -0.91 -22.72
CA HIS A 14 16.68 -1.56 -22.32
C HIS A 14 15.45 -0.71 -22.65
N THR A 15 15.51 0.58 -22.33
CA THR A 15 14.42 1.53 -22.63
C THR A 15 14.22 1.71 -24.14
N THR A 16 15.31 1.72 -24.91
CA THR A 16 15.24 1.82 -26.38
C THR A 16 14.62 0.57 -26.98
N TRP A 17 14.99 -0.61 -26.50
CA TRP A 17 14.39 -1.87 -26.92
C TRP A 17 12.88 -1.90 -26.63
N LEU A 18 12.47 -1.51 -25.41
CA LEU A 18 11.05 -1.42 -25.05
C LEU A 18 10.28 -0.47 -25.95
N PHE A 19 10.85 0.70 -26.25
CA PHE A 19 10.25 1.67 -27.16
C PHE A 19 10.02 1.06 -28.56
N GLN A 20 11.02 0.34 -29.10
CA GLN A 20 10.90 -0.32 -30.40
C GLN A 20 9.81 -1.41 -30.40
N GLN A 21 9.73 -2.24 -29.36
CA GLN A 21 8.69 -3.26 -29.23
C GLN A 21 7.29 -2.62 -29.11
N ALA A 22 7.17 -1.56 -28.31
CA ALA A 22 5.91 -0.82 -28.14
C ALA A 22 5.45 -0.17 -29.44
N LEU A 23 6.39 0.39 -30.23
CA LEU A 23 6.10 1.00 -31.53
C LEU A 23 5.59 -0.04 -32.54
N ALA A 24 6.31 -1.16 -32.68
CA ALA A 24 5.90 -2.24 -33.58
C ALA A 24 4.51 -2.80 -33.21
N ARG A 25 4.22 -2.94 -31.90
CA ARG A 25 2.89 -3.35 -31.43
C ARG A 25 1.83 -2.29 -31.73
N ALA A 26 2.14 -1.01 -31.57
CA ALA A 26 1.20 0.06 -31.84
C ALA A 26 0.84 0.15 -33.34
N GLU A 27 1.82 -0.06 -34.23
CA GLU A 27 1.61 -0.12 -35.69
C GLU A 27 0.65 -1.25 -36.09
N GLN A 28 0.76 -2.44 -35.48
CA GLN A 28 -0.16 -3.56 -35.72
C GLN A 28 -1.63 -3.22 -35.45
N PHE A 29 -1.90 -2.30 -34.52
CA PHE A 29 -3.24 -1.90 -34.09
C PHE A 29 -3.59 -0.48 -34.57
N ASN A 30 -2.76 0.12 -35.42
CA ASN A 30 -2.93 1.49 -35.92
C ASN A 30 -3.06 2.54 -34.79
N ILE A 31 -2.35 2.34 -33.67
CA ILE A 31 -2.31 3.24 -32.52
C ILE A 31 -1.17 4.24 -32.72
N LYS A 32 -1.48 5.54 -32.64
CA LYS A 32 -0.51 6.63 -32.78
C LYS A 32 -0.08 7.17 -31.41
N GLY A 33 1.03 7.91 -31.38
CA GLY A 33 1.47 8.65 -30.19
C GLY A 33 2.49 7.93 -29.30
N VAL A 34 2.97 6.76 -29.70
CA VAL A 34 4.09 6.09 -29.02
C VAL A 34 5.38 6.88 -29.28
N THR A 35 5.96 7.42 -28.22
CA THR A 35 7.23 8.17 -28.25
C THR A 35 8.16 7.65 -27.18
N TYR A 36 9.47 7.82 -27.36
CA TYR A 36 10.46 7.43 -26.34
C TYR A 36 10.18 8.08 -24.98
N ARG A 37 9.76 9.36 -24.97
CA ARG A 37 9.36 10.08 -23.74
C ARG A 37 8.16 9.41 -23.06
N LEU A 38 7.14 9.02 -23.82
CA LEU A 38 5.97 8.32 -23.28
C LEU A 38 6.35 6.94 -22.75
N THR A 39 7.15 6.17 -23.49
CA THR A 39 7.65 4.87 -23.03
C THR A 39 8.41 4.99 -21.71
N LYS A 40 9.34 5.95 -21.60
CA LYS A 40 10.07 6.21 -20.36
C LYS A 40 9.15 6.66 -19.22
N GLY A 41 8.17 7.51 -19.53
CA GLY A 41 7.16 7.97 -18.57
C GLY A 41 6.33 6.82 -17.98
N VAL A 42 5.85 5.91 -18.85
CA VAL A 42 5.04 4.76 -18.45
C VAL A 42 5.86 3.74 -17.66
N VAL A 43 7.02 3.34 -18.18
CA VAL A 43 7.82 2.26 -17.59
C VAL A 43 8.36 2.64 -16.20
N LYS A 44 8.72 3.92 -16.00
CA LYS A 44 9.23 4.41 -14.71
C LYS A 44 8.17 5.04 -13.81
N ASN A 45 6.90 5.07 -14.24
CA ASN A 45 5.82 5.80 -13.56
C ASN A 45 6.22 7.25 -13.19
N ILE A 46 6.81 7.99 -14.14
CA ILE A 46 7.39 9.31 -13.88
C ILE A 46 6.30 10.30 -13.46
N ILE A 47 6.46 10.87 -12.26
CA ILE A 47 5.69 12.04 -11.80
C ILE A 47 6.43 13.30 -12.26
N PRO A 48 5.84 14.16 -13.11
CA PRO A 48 6.46 15.43 -13.49
C PRO A 48 6.73 16.30 -12.26
N ALA A 49 7.94 16.85 -12.16
CA ALA A 49 8.36 17.64 -11.00
C ALA A 49 9.12 18.89 -11.43
N VAL A 50 8.92 19.99 -10.69
CA VAL A 50 9.62 21.26 -10.86
C VAL A 50 10.03 21.81 -9.49
N ALA A 51 11.12 22.57 -9.44
CA ALA A 51 11.69 23.07 -8.19
C ALA A 51 10.71 23.96 -7.41
N SER A 52 9.95 24.82 -8.10
CA SER A 52 9.02 25.77 -7.47
C SER A 52 7.96 25.11 -6.60
N THR A 53 7.32 24.03 -7.06
CA THR A 53 6.31 23.29 -6.29
C THR A 53 6.94 22.67 -5.04
N ASN A 54 8.10 22.03 -5.17
CA ASN A 54 8.79 21.42 -4.05
C ASN A 54 9.25 22.46 -3.02
N SER A 55 9.79 23.60 -3.47
CA SER A 55 10.19 24.69 -2.59
C SER A 55 9.00 25.30 -1.85
N THR A 56 7.85 25.45 -2.51
CA THR A 56 6.62 25.99 -1.90
C THR A 56 6.13 25.06 -0.78
N ILE A 57 6.01 23.76 -1.06
CA ILE A 57 5.58 22.76 -0.06
C ILE A 57 6.59 22.66 1.09
N ALA A 58 7.88 22.63 0.79
CA ALA A 58 8.92 22.58 1.81
C ALA A 58 8.91 23.80 2.74
N ALA A 59 8.68 25.01 2.20
CA ALA A 59 8.56 26.22 2.99
C ALA A 59 7.36 26.15 3.96
N CYS A 60 6.20 25.66 3.49
CA CYS A 60 5.03 25.44 4.34
C CYS A 60 5.32 24.43 5.47
N CYS A 61 5.92 23.28 5.16
CA CYS A 61 6.28 22.27 6.15
C CYS A 61 7.28 22.78 7.19
N ALA A 62 8.31 23.52 6.76
CA ALA A 62 9.31 24.10 7.66
C ALA A 62 8.69 25.15 8.58
N ASN A 63 7.79 25.98 8.06
CA ASN A 63 7.07 26.97 8.86
C ASN A 63 6.18 26.31 9.93
N GLU A 64 5.41 25.28 9.58
CA GLU A 64 4.59 24.56 10.57
C GLU A 64 5.44 23.81 11.60
N THR A 65 6.57 23.23 11.18
CA THR A 65 7.54 22.62 12.10
C THR A 65 8.09 23.65 13.09
N PHE A 66 8.45 24.84 12.61
CA PHE A 66 8.94 25.93 13.45
C PHE A 66 7.88 26.39 14.46
N LYS A 67 6.62 26.57 14.02
CA LYS A 67 5.49 26.91 14.90
C LYS A 67 5.25 25.84 15.95
N LEU A 68 5.29 24.56 15.59
CA LEU A 68 5.11 23.44 16.52
C LEU A 68 6.22 23.37 17.57
N ALA A 69 7.47 23.56 17.15
CA ALA A 69 8.64 23.47 18.02
C ALA A 69 8.74 24.67 18.99
N THR A 70 8.44 25.88 18.52
CA THR A 70 8.62 27.11 19.30
C THR A 70 7.35 27.60 19.98
N ARG A 71 6.18 27.10 19.56
CA ARG A 71 4.86 27.58 20.00
C ARG A 71 4.66 29.08 19.80
N CYS A 72 5.37 29.68 18.84
CA CYS A 72 5.32 31.13 18.58
C CYS A 72 4.01 31.61 17.92
N ASN A 73 3.25 30.70 17.30
CA ASN A 73 1.99 31.00 16.60
C ASN A 73 1.12 29.73 16.56
N PRO A 74 -0.21 29.81 16.38
CA PRO A 74 -1.03 28.64 16.05
C PRO A 74 -0.54 27.98 14.75
N HIS A 75 -0.62 26.65 14.75
CA HIS A 75 -0.27 25.82 13.60
C HIS A 75 -1.51 25.49 12.77
N MET A 76 -1.29 25.10 11.52
CA MET A 76 -2.31 24.69 10.58
C MET A 76 -3.06 23.44 11.06
N ASN A 77 -4.38 23.41 10.83
CA ASN A 77 -5.22 22.28 11.20
C ASN A 77 -5.23 21.20 10.09
N ASN A 78 -4.28 20.28 10.21
CA ASN A 78 -4.07 19.04 9.46
C ASN A 78 -3.79 19.06 7.94
N TYR A 79 -4.40 19.93 7.14
CA TYR A 79 -4.21 19.86 5.68
C TYR A 79 -4.21 21.23 4.98
N ALA A 80 -3.41 21.30 3.91
CA ALA A 80 -3.46 22.39 2.94
C ALA A 80 -3.27 21.85 1.52
N PHE A 81 -4.13 22.32 0.63
CA PHE A 81 -4.03 22.07 -0.80
C PHE A 81 -3.44 23.30 -1.49
N ILE A 82 -2.41 23.10 -2.32
CA ILE A 82 -1.77 24.17 -3.09
C ILE A 82 -1.77 23.78 -4.57
N ASN A 83 -2.31 24.67 -5.42
CA ASN A 83 -2.31 24.54 -6.87
C ASN A 83 -1.72 25.80 -7.51
N LEU A 84 -0.79 25.60 -8.45
CA LEU A 84 -0.03 26.64 -9.13
C LEU A 84 -0.21 26.62 -10.66
N ILE A 85 -1.24 25.94 -11.16
CA ILE A 85 -1.51 25.84 -12.61
C ILE A 85 -2.01 27.17 -13.17
N ASP A 86 -2.99 27.80 -12.50
CA ASP A 86 -3.57 29.09 -12.87
C ASP A 86 -3.52 30.04 -11.66
N GLY A 87 -2.50 30.91 -11.65
CA GLY A 87 -2.19 31.74 -10.49
C GLY A 87 -1.70 30.94 -9.28
N VAL A 88 -1.96 31.45 -8.09
CA VAL A 88 -1.62 30.79 -6.82
C VAL A 88 -2.89 30.53 -6.04
N TYR A 89 -3.26 29.26 -5.92
CA TYR A 89 -4.39 28.81 -5.12
C TYR A 89 -3.88 28.01 -3.94
N ALA A 90 -4.15 28.48 -2.71
CA ALA A 90 -3.81 27.79 -1.48
C ALA A 90 -5.04 27.75 -0.57
N LEU A 91 -5.50 26.55 -0.24
CA LEU A 91 -6.67 26.31 0.61
C LEU A 91 -6.27 25.44 1.81
N PRO A 92 -6.15 26.00 3.01
CA PRO A 92 -6.16 25.21 4.23
C PRO A 92 -7.58 24.72 4.51
N PHE A 93 -7.72 23.46 4.89
CA PHE A 93 -8.98 22.90 5.34
C PHE A 93 -8.73 21.72 6.26
N GLU A 94 -9.73 21.40 7.07
CA GLU A 94 -9.63 20.36 8.10
C GLU A 94 -10.29 19.08 7.60
N TYR A 95 -9.51 18.00 7.50
CA TYR A 95 -10.09 16.66 7.39
C TYR A 95 -10.61 16.18 8.74
N GLU A 96 -11.81 15.61 8.74
CA GLU A 96 -12.33 14.91 9.92
C GLU A 96 -11.56 13.61 10.16
N LYS A 97 -11.39 13.27 11.44
CA LYS A 97 -10.81 11.99 11.82
C LYS A 97 -11.83 10.88 11.58
N ASP A 98 -11.45 9.90 10.79
CA ASP A 98 -12.22 8.66 10.69
C ASP A 98 -12.11 7.88 12.01
N GLU A 99 -13.24 7.79 12.72
CA GLU A 99 -13.33 7.09 13.99
C GLU A 99 -13.20 5.57 13.87
N ASP A 100 -13.27 5.01 12.66
CA ASP A 100 -13.09 3.59 12.40
C ASP A 100 -11.77 3.29 11.65
N CYS A 101 -10.88 4.28 11.57
CA CYS A 101 -9.56 4.13 10.95
C CYS A 101 -8.75 2.99 11.57
N ILE A 102 -8.36 1.99 10.77
CA ILE A 102 -7.61 0.80 11.20
C ILE A 102 -6.22 1.09 11.81
N VAL A 103 -5.71 2.31 11.61
CA VAL A 103 -4.39 2.75 12.08
C VAL A 103 -4.49 3.56 13.36
N CYS A 104 -5.43 4.51 13.47
CA CYS A 104 -5.47 5.49 14.57
C CYS A 104 -6.69 5.39 15.48
N SER A 105 -7.73 4.63 15.12
CA SER A 105 -8.96 4.51 15.93
C SER A 105 -8.79 3.69 17.21
N LYS A 106 -7.75 2.84 17.30
CA LYS A 106 -7.54 1.86 18.39
C LYS A 106 -8.74 0.95 18.67
N LYS A 107 -9.77 0.97 17.83
CA LYS A 107 -10.94 0.11 17.96
C LYS A 107 -10.57 -1.28 17.45
N PRO A 108 -11.00 -2.35 18.14
CA PRO A 108 -10.83 -3.69 17.61
C PRO A 108 -11.67 -3.84 16.33
N VAL A 109 -11.04 -4.33 15.26
CA VAL A 109 -11.77 -4.66 14.04
C VAL A 109 -12.25 -6.10 14.14
N THR A 110 -13.55 -6.31 13.98
CA THR A 110 -14.13 -7.66 13.98
C THR A 110 -14.37 -8.12 12.55
N VAL A 111 -13.89 -9.33 12.22
CA VAL A 111 -14.13 -10.00 10.95
C VAL A 111 -15.01 -11.21 11.20
N LYS A 112 -16.14 -11.26 10.48
CA LYS A 112 -17.11 -12.36 10.59
C LYS A 112 -16.80 -13.48 9.60
N CYS A 113 -16.83 -14.70 10.09
CA CYS A 113 -16.59 -15.93 9.34
C CYS A 113 -17.80 -16.85 9.46
N ALA A 114 -18.20 -17.49 8.35
CA ALA A 114 -19.42 -18.29 8.31
C ALA A 114 -19.39 -19.54 9.21
N SER A 115 -18.22 -20.12 9.46
CA SER A 115 -18.02 -21.23 10.41
C SER A 115 -16.53 -21.56 10.59
N SER A 116 -16.23 -22.50 11.49
CA SER A 116 -14.88 -23.04 11.70
C SER A 116 -14.34 -23.88 10.53
N SER A 117 -15.16 -24.19 9.51
CA SER A 117 -14.74 -24.96 8.33
C SER A 117 -14.10 -24.09 7.24
N VAL A 118 -14.19 -22.76 7.36
CA VAL A 118 -13.55 -21.82 6.44
C VAL A 118 -12.04 -22.05 6.44
N THR A 119 -11.40 -21.92 5.29
CA THR A 119 -9.94 -22.07 5.17
C THR A 119 -9.22 -20.80 5.63
N LEU A 120 -7.96 -20.92 6.04
CA LEU A 120 -7.14 -19.76 6.37
C LEU A 120 -7.01 -18.79 5.19
N GLN A 121 -6.90 -19.30 3.96
CA GLN A 121 -6.88 -18.50 2.73
C GLN A 121 -8.13 -17.61 2.60
N ALA A 122 -9.32 -18.18 2.81
CA ALA A 122 -10.57 -17.43 2.71
C ALA A 122 -10.71 -16.38 3.85
N LEU A 123 -10.16 -16.65 5.03
CA LEU A 123 -10.08 -15.65 6.11
C LEU A 123 -9.14 -14.49 5.71
N ILE A 124 -7.96 -14.79 5.16
CA ILE A 124 -7.01 -13.78 4.65
C ILE A 124 -7.70 -12.90 3.60
N GLU A 125 -8.38 -13.49 2.62
CA GLU A 125 -9.09 -12.72 1.58
C GLU A 125 -10.18 -11.81 2.15
N ARG A 126 -10.96 -12.29 3.12
CA ARG A 126 -11.97 -11.46 3.82
C ARG A 126 -11.34 -10.28 4.56
N ILE A 127 -10.23 -10.52 5.25
CA ILE A 127 -9.49 -9.47 5.94
C ILE A 127 -8.97 -8.44 4.94
N LEU A 128 -8.35 -8.88 3.84
CA LEU A 128 -7.83 -7.99 2.80
C LEU A 128 -8.94 -7.10 2.21
N GLN A 129 -10.11 -7.69 1.95
CA GLN A 129 -11.28 -6.95 1.46
C GLN A 129 -11.81 -5.95 2.48
N GLN A 130 -11.98 -6.36 3.75
CA GLN A 130 -12.55 -5.49 4.78
C GLN A 130 -11.60 -4.35 5.18
N LEU A 131 -10.29 -4.62 5.24
CA LEU A 131 -9.28 -3.60 5.57
C LEU A 131 -8.78 -2.82 4.34
N ASN A 132 -9.19 -3.22 3.12
CA ASN A 132 -8.72 -2.65 1.86
C ASN A 132 -7.17 -2.62 1.76
N ILE A 133 -6.54 -3.73 2.16
CA ILE A 133 -5.10 -3.96 2.09
C ILE A 133 -4.83 -4.91 0.91
N LYS A 134 -3.70 -4.77 0.21
CA LYS A 134 -3.41 -5.63 -0.93
C LYS A 134 -2.89 -6.99 -0.50
N GLU A 135 -1.98 -6.99 0.48
CA GLU A 135 -1.21 -8.19 0.84
C GLU A 135 -0.97 -8.23 2.36
N ILE A 136 -0.99 -9.42 2.96
CA ILE A 136 -0.59 -9.63 4.35
C ILE A 136 0.80 -10.25 4.35
N SER A 137 1.75 -9.60 5.02
CA SER A 137 3.12 -10.12 5.16
C SER A 137 3.24 -11.15 6.28
N GLY A 138 2.32 -11.13 7.26
CA GLY A 138 2.30 -12.10 8.34
C GLY A 138 1.02 -12.06 9.17
N MET A 139 0.63 -13.22 9.67
CA MET A 139 -0.58 -13.44 10.47
C MET A 139 -0.24 -14.37 11.63
N ARG A 140 -0.52 -13.93 12.86
CA ARG A 140 -0.21 -14.67 14.08
C ARG A 140 -1.41 -14.68 15.02
N ALA A 141 -1.63 -15.80 15.69
CA ALA A 141 -2.69 -15.97 16.69
C ALA A 141 -2.18 -16.81 17.86
N SER A 142 -2.47 -16.39 19.09
CA SER A 142 -2.15 -17.15 20.32
C SER A 142 -0.69 -17.64 20.40
N GLY A 143 0.27 -16.83 19.92
CA GLY A 143 1.70 -17.17 19.89
C GLY A 143 2.17 -17.99 18.67
N ASN A 144 1.25 -18.60 17.93
CA ASN A 144 1.54 -19.38 16.72
C ASN A 144 1.55 -18.50 15.46
N THR A 145 2.45 -18.80 14.53
CA THR A 145 2.50 -18.16 13.21
C THR A 145 1.64 -18.96 12.24
N LEU A 146 0.52 -18.34 11.80
CA LEU A 146 -0.42 -18.97 10.88
C LEU A 146 0.09 -18.87 9.44
N TYR A 147 0.54 -17.67 9.06
CA TYR A 147 1.09 -17.35 7.75
C TYR A 147 2.21 -16.32 7.89
N MET A 148 3.26 -16.45 7.08
CA MET A 148 4.33 -15.44 7.00
C MET A 148 5.01 -15.51 5.64
N GLU A 149 5.10 -14.37 4.94
CA GLU A 149 5.68 -14.31 3.60
C GLU A 149 7.21 -14.33 3.63
N ARG A 150 7.82 -13.67 4.64
CA ARG A 150 9.27 -13.61 4.82
C ARG A 150 9.63 -13.79 6.29
N PRO A 151 10.73 -14.51 6.62
CA PRO A 151 11.73 -15.12 5.73
C PRO A 151 11.29 -16.47 5.10
N GLU A 152 11.95 -16.87 4.01
CA GLU A 152 11.64 -18.06 3.18
C GLU A 152 11.41 -19.37 3.97
N PRO A 153 12.18 -19.70 5.04
CA PRO A 153 11.92 -20.91 5.83
C PRO A 153 10.54 -20.90 6.49
N LEU A 154 10.07 -19.74 6.96
CA LEU A 154 8.75 -19.60 7.58
C LEU A 154 7.64 -19.60 6.53
N ARG A 155 7.91 -19.07 5.33
CA ARG A 155 6.98 -19.18 4.19
C ARG A 155 6.70 -20.64 3.86
N ILE A 156 7.75 -21.42 3.63
CA ILE A 156 7.61 -22.86 3.30
C ILE A 156 6.90 -23.62 4.44
N ALA A 157 7.20 -23.29 5.70
CA ALA A 157 6.57 -23.94 6.84
C ALA A 157 5.09 -23.58 7.04
N THR A 158 4.67 -22.39 6.61
CA THR A 158 3.30 -21.87 6.84
C THR A 158 2.40 -21.96 5.62
N LEU A 159 2.94 -22.11 4.41
CA LEU A 159 2.15 -22.34 3.19
C LEU A 159 1.12 -23.47 3.31
N PRO A 160 1.42 -24.64 3.91
CA PRO A 160 0.43 -25.71 4.06
C PRO A 160 -0.74 -25.35 4.99
N ASN A 161 -0.65 -24.26 5.77
CA ASN A 161 -1.75 -23.83 6.64
C ASN A 161 -2.84 -23.08 5.88
N LEU A 162 -2.58 -22.59 4.67
CA LEU A 162 -3.54 -21.83 3.87
C LEU A 162 -4.79 -22.67 3.52
N ASP A 163 -4.57 -23.95 3.22
CA ASP A 163 -5.63 -24.91 2.87
C ASP A 163 -6.33 -25.52 4.08
N LYS A 164 -5.77 -25.36 5.29
CA LYS A 164 -6.36 -25.90 6.52
C LYS A 164 -7.55 -25.08 6.97
N SER A 165 -8.52 -25.75 7.57
CA SER A 165 -9.67 -25.10 8.19
C SER A 165 -9.28 -24.34 9.47
N LEU A 166 -10.03 -23.29 9.81
CA LEU A 166 -9.84 -22.55 11.06
C LEU A 166 -9.95 -23.47 12.30
N GLY A 167 -10.81 -24.48 12.24
CA GLY A 167 -10.94 -25.52 13.27
C GLY A 167 -9.68 -26.37 13.44
N GLU A 168 -9.04 -26.79 12.35
CA GLU A 168 -7.77 -27.54 12.40
C GLU A 168 -6.62 -26.70 12.96
N LEU A 169 -6.64 -25.39 12.69
CA LEU A 169 -5.68 -24.43 13.23
C LEU A 169 -5.97 -24.04 14.69
N LYS A 170 -6.98 -24.65 15.31
CA LYS A 170 -7.42 -24.40 16.69
C LYS A 170 -7.81 -22.93 16.94
N LEU A 171 -8.34 -22.28 15.91
CA LEU A 171 -8.90 -20.95 16.05
C LEU A 171 -10.34 -21.11 16.54
N SER A 172 -10.66 -20.56 17.71
CA SER A 172 -12.02 -20.44 18.24
C SER A 172 -12.62 -19.07 17.88
N SER A 173 -13.95 -18.98 17.94
CA SER A 173 -14.65 -17.69 17.83
C SER A 173 -14.18 -16.74 18.93
N GLY A 174 -13.99 -15.46 18.60
CA GLY A 174 -13.52 -14.41 19.51
C GLY A 174 -12.01 -14.35 19.69
N ILE A 175 -11.22 -15.07 18.86
CA ILE A 175 -9.75 -14.97 18.94
C ILE A 175 -9.25 -13.69 18.26
N GLU A 176 -8.32 -13.04 18.94
CA GLU A 176 -7.51 -11.95 18.38
C GLU A 176 -6.38 -12.49 17.51
N VAL A 177 -6.33 -12.00 16.29
CA VAL A 177 -5.29 -12.27 15.31
C VAL A 177 -4.49 -10.99 15.08
N SER A 178 -3.18 -11.09 15.22
CA SER A 178 -2.25 -10.01 14.88
C SER A 178 -1.86 -10.12 13.42
N ILE A 179 -2.03 -9.02 12.68
CA ILE A 179 -1.80 -8.93 11.25
C ILE A 179 -0.72 -7.90 10.96
N THR A 180 0.23 -8.27 10.13
CA THR A 180 1.29 -7.39 9.64
C THR A 180 1.25 -7.35 8.13
N ALA A 181 1.35 -6.17 7.54
CA ALA A 181 1.38 -5.94 6.11
C ALA A 181 2.40 -4.84 5.80
N SER A 182 2.88 -4.81 4.56
CA SER A 182 3.85 -3.78 4.13
C SER A 182 3.27 -2.37 4.17
N GLU A 183 1.95 -2.26 3.99
CA GLU A 183 1.18 -1.02 4.00
C GLU A 183 0.82 -0.54 5.42
N LEU A 184 0.99 -1.40 6.43
CA LEU A 184 0.67 -1.09 7.82
C LEU A 184 1.93 -0.65 8.58
N THR A 185 1.83 0.43 9.36
CA THR A 185 2.93 0.95 10.17
C THR A 185 3.19 0.14 11.44
N HIS A 186 2.20 -0.65 11.87
CA HIS A 186 2.25 -1.51 13.05
C HIS A 186 1.33 -2.71 12.85
N ALA A 187 1.47 -3.72 13.71
CA ALA A 187 0.58 -4.87 13.66
C ALA A 187 -0.85 -4.47 14.08
N VAL A 188 -1.83 -4.75 13.22
CA VAL A 188 -3.25 -4.52 13.49
C VAL A 188 -3.84 -5.77 14.09
N VAL A 189 -4.59 -5.62 15.18
CA VAL A 189 -5.27 -6.74 15.85
C VAL A 189 -6.70 -6.81 15.37
N VAL A 190 -7.09 -7.99 14.88
CA VAL A 190 -8.41 -8.29 14.34
C VAL A 190 -9.04 -9.41 15.15
N THR A 191 -10.28 -9.22 15.60
CA THR A 191 -11.05 -10.26 16.27
C THR A 191 -11.80 -11.08 15.23
N VAL A 192 -11.63 -12.41 15.24
CA VAL A 192 -12.34 -13.31 14.33
C VAL A 192 -13.54 -13.91 15.04
N GLU A 193 -14.75 -13.62 14.55
CA GLU A 193 -16.00 -14.16 15.08
C GLU A 193 -16.63 -15.13 14.10
N TYR A 194 -17.09 -16.28 14.59
CA TYR A 194 -17.90 -17.21 13.82
C TYR A 194 -19.38 -16.81 13.92
N GLU A 195 -20.07 -16.84 12.78
CA GLU A 195 -21.53 -16.72 12.70
C GLU A 195 -22.25 -17.93 13.30
#